data_AF-A0A536AJ48-F1
#
_entry.id   AF-A0A536AJ48-F1
#
_cell.length_a   1.000
_cell.length_b   1.000
_cell.length_c   1.000
_cell.angle_alpha   90.00
_cell.angle_beta   90.00
_cell.angle_gamma   90.00
#
_symmetry.space_group_name_H-M   'P 1'
#
loop_
_entity.id
_entity.type
_entity.pdbx_description
1 polymer ?
#
loop_
_entity_poly.entity_id
_entity_poly.type
_entity_poly.pdbx_seq_one_letter_code
_entity_poly.pdbx_strand_id
1 'polypeptide(L)'
;MRKRAAQALSPKMGRLGAEDPSSRFRSERRCSTGGPLSAALACLLLAACSNGSPGVSAPTSLAGDQTLRFPIQHDLSTLDPALIDSDAEAQVAHNLFDGLLKFDNNLNVVPDVAAAMPTISADGATYTFKLRQDVAFSNGDKVTAKDVLYSWNRAAAMQGPFATNLSAIMGYDKVSTNQVAGAALEALLEKK
;
A
#
# COMPACT_ATOMS: atom_id res chain seq x y z
N MET A 1 -8.17 44.00 -28.99
CA MET A 1 -6.75 44.36 -29.23
C MET A 1 -6.05 44.59 -27.89
N ARG A 2 -5.14 43.69 -27.49
CA ARG A 2 -3.97 43.97 -26.63
C ARG A 2 -3.12 42.70 -26.62
N LYS A 3 -2.12 42.68 -27.51
CA LYS A 3 -1.10 41.63 -27.62
C LYS A 3 -0.20 41.71 -26.38
N ARG A 4 0.01 40.61 -25.66
CA ARG A 4 1.14 40.46 -24.73
C ARG A 4 2.12 39.47 -25.33
N ALA A 5 3.34 39.96 -25.53
CA ALA A 5 4.46 39.25 -26.08
C ALA A 5 4.99 38.21 -25.08
N ALA A 6 5.20 36.99 -25.55
CA ALA A 6 5.95 35.96 -24.85
C ALA A 6 7.45 36.26 -25.01
N GLN A 7 8.17 36.32 -23.89
CA GLN A 7 9.63 36.48 -23.88
C GLN A 7 10.24 35.15 -23.43
N ALA A 8 10.97 34.52 -24.35
CA ALA A 8 11.63 33.25 -24.18
C ALA A 8 12.91 33.42 -23.32
N LEU A 9 13.05 32.59 -22.29
CA LEU A 9 14.27 32.45 -21.50
C LEU A 9 14.96 31.15 -21.92
N SER A 10 16.16 31.28 -22.50
CA SER A 10 17.01 30.16 -22.91
C SER A 10 17.75 29.57 -21.72
N PRO A 11 18.01 28.25 -21.67
CA PRO A 11 18.83 27.63 -20.64
C PRO A 11 20.33 27.83 -20.95
N LYS A 12 21.08 28.35 -19.98
CA LYS A 12 22.55 28.37 -19.99
C LYS A 12 23.08 26.98 -19.72
N MET A 13 23.60 26.34 -20.76
CA MET A 13 24.35 25.08 -20.68
C MET A 13 25.77 25.37 -20.18
N GLY A 14 26.02 25.13 -18.89
CA GLY A 14 27.35 25.12 -18.30
C GLY A 14 28.05 23.80 -18.61
N ARG A 15 29.16 23.88 -19.34
CA ARG A 15 30.08 22.79 -19.63
C ARG A 15 31.32 22.94 -18.72
N LEU A 16 31.99 21.82 -18.44
CA LEU A 16 33.30 21.64 -17.76
C LEU A 16 33.16 21.35 -16.25
N GLY A 17 33.80 20.32 -15.67
CA GLY A 17 34.88 19.48 -16.17
C GLY A 17 34.87 18.09 -15.52
N ALA A 18 35.50 17.15 -16.22
CA ALA A 18 35.90 15.86 -15.69
C ALA A 18 37.14 16.05 -14.81
N GLU A 19 37.11 15.51 -13.59
CA GLU A 19 38.28 15.39 -12.72
C GLU A 19 38.52 13.92 -12.38
N ASP A 20 39.80 13.57 -12.46
CA ASP A 20 40.45 12.26 -12.46
C ASP A 20 40.39 11.52 -11.11
N PRO A 21 40.11 10.19 -11.10
CA PRO A 21 40.07 9.37 -9.90
C PRO A 21 41.48 8.86 -9.54
N SER A 22 42.30 9.65 -8.85
CA SER A 22 43.60 9.15 -8.36
C SER A 22 44.21 9.94 -7.19
N SER A 23 43.54 9.97 -6.03
CA SER A 23 44.16 10.42 -4.77
C SER A 23 44.26 9.30 -3.73
N ARG A 24 45.23 8.42 -4.02
CA ARG A 24 46.27 7.95 -3.09
C ARG A 24 45.80 7.57 -1.67
N PHE A 25 45.45 6.30 -1.55
CA PHE A 25 45.52 5.53 -0.31
C PHE A 25 46.94 5.65 0.26
N ARG A 26 47.12 6.50 1.28
CA ARG A 26 48.39 6.63 2.01
C ARG A 26 48.49 5.46 2.99
N SER A 27 49.19 4.40 2.56
CA SER A 27 49.61 3.33 3.45
C SER A 27 50.69 3.86 4.40
N GLU A 28 50.37 4.05 5.68
CA GLU A 28 51.40 4.16 6.69
C GLU A 28 51.80 2.75 7.15
N ARG A 29 52.83 2.22 6.49
CA ARG A 29 53.64 1.14 7.05
C ARG A 29 54.67 1.77 8.00
N ARG A 30 54.45 1.62 9.30
CA ARG A 30 55.56 1.62 10.28
C ARG A 30 55.70 0.21 10.82
N CYS A 31 56.82 -0.39 10.45
CA CYS A 31 57.33 -1.64 10.99
C CYS A 31 58.34 -1.32 12.12
N SER A 32 58.70 -2.35 12.89
CA SER A 32 59.73 -2.43 13.93
C SER A 32 59.30 -1.93 15.31
N THR A 33 59.39 -2.68 16.41
CA THR A 33 60.24 -3.82 16.82
C THR A 33 59.51 -4.55 17.97
N GLY A 34 59.44 -5.88 18.01
CA GLY A 34 60.33 -6.70 18.84
C GLY A 34 59.71 -7.06 20.21
N GLY A 35 59.13 -8.26 20.35
CA GLY A 35 58.68 -8.81 21.65
C GLY A 35 58.04 -10.21 21.51
N PRO A 36 58.33 -11.17 22.40
CA PRO A 36 58.33 -12.60 22.09
C PRO A 36 56.95 -13.21 21.83
N LEU A 37 56.85 -13.90 20.68
CA LEU A 37 55.90 -14.96 20.40
C LEU A 37 55.94 -16.00 21.52
N SER A 38 54.83 -16.20 22.26
CA SER A 38 54.36 -17.53 22.72
C SER A 38 53.19 -17.52 23.71
N ALA A 39 52.67 -16.37 24.18
CA ALA A 39 51.63 -16.38 25.22
C ALA A 39 50.27 -15.76 24.83
N ALA A 40 50.09 -15.29 23.58
CA ALA A 40 48.90 -14.53 23.19
C ALA A 40 47.86 -15.32 22.36
N LEU A 41 48.12 -16.60 22.03
CA LEU A 41 47.20 -17.42 21.21
C LEU A 41 46.21 -18.24 22.04
N ALA A 42 46.38 -18.31 23.37
CA ALA A 42 45.47 -19.05 24.26
C ALA A 42 44.30 -18.21 24.80
N CYS A 43 44.38 -16.88 24.76
CA CYS A 43 43.28 -16.01 25.22
C CYS A 43 42.24 -15.70 24.14
N LEU A 44 42.53 -15.96 22.86
CA LEU A 44 41.55 -15.79 21.77
C LEU A 44 40.57 -16.96 21.60
N LEU A 45 40.77 -18.07 22.30
CA LEU A 45 39.89 -19.25 22.22
C LEU A 45 38.83 -19.31 23.33
N LEU A 46 38.88 -18.44 24.34
CA LEU A 46 37.88 -18.41 25.43
C LEU A 46 36.74 -17.40 25.20
N ALA A 47 36.76 -16.61 24.14
CA ALA A 47 35.64 -15.72 23.78
C ALA A 47 34.56 -16.42 22.92
N ALA A 48 34.68 -17.74 22.68
CA ALA A 48 33.79 -18.50 21.81
C ALA A 48 32.72 -19.33 22.55
N CYS A 49 32.61 -19.20 23.87
CA CYS A 49 31.63 -19.94 24.68
C CYS A 49 30.85 -19.02 25.62
N SER A 50 30.28 -17.93 25.12
CA SER A 50 28.99 -17.48 25.64
C SER A 50 27.90 -18.05 24.75
N ASN A 51 27.53 -19.30 25.02
CA ASN A 51 26.25 -19.87 24.63
C ASN A 51 25.15 -19.08 25.34
N GLY A 52 24.87 -17.88 24.85
CA GLY A 52 23.58 -17.24 25.06
C GLY A 52 22.57 -18.09 24.32
N SER A 53 21.73 -18.79 25.07
CA SER A 53 20.44 -19.27 24.57
C SER A 53 19.83 -18.19 23.66
N PRO A 54 19.09 -18.53 22.59
CA PRO A 54 18.26 -17.54 21.91
C PRO A 54 17.29 -17.02 22.97
N GLY A 55 17.67 -15.90 23.58
CA GLY A 55 16.86 -15.21 24.55
C GLY A 55 15.61 -14.84 23.80
N VAL A 56 14.49 -15.38 24.25
CA VAL A 56 13.18 -14.82 23.96
C VAL A 56 13.32 -13.34 24.29
N SER A 57 13.41 -12.50 23.26
CA SER A 57 13.42 -11.05 23.44
C SER A 57 12.23 -10.74 24.33
N ALA A 58 12.49 -10.13 25.50
CA ALA A 58 11.42 -9.67 26.36
C ALA A 58 10.44 -8.86 25.50
N PRO A 59 9.12 -9.04 25.66
CA PRO A 59 8.14 -8.34 24.84
C PRO A 59 8.43 -6.84 24.94
N THR A 60 8.73 -6.22 23.81
CA THR A 60 8.98 -4.78 23.73
C THR A 60 7.73 -4.07 24.27
N SER A 61 7.88 -3.33 25.36
CA SER A 61 6.79 -2.51 25.88
C SER A 61 6.46 -1.43 24.84
N LEU A 62 5.21 -1.38 24.41
CA LEU A 62 4.72 -0.31 23.55
C LEU A 62 4.73 1.03 24.32
N ALA A 63 4.94 2.13 23.61
CA ALA A 63 4.79 3.47 24.18
C ALA A 63 3.32 3.76 24.54
N GLY A 64 3.09 4.59 25.55
CA GLY A 64 1.73 4.95 25.97
C GLY A 64 0.96 5.79 24.94
N ASP A 65 1.66 6.57 24.13
CA ASP A 65 1.11 7.28 22.96
C ASP A 65 1.57 6.57 21.68
N GLN A 66 0.63 6.15 20.85
CA GLN A 66 0.84 5.46 19.58
C GLN A 66 0.41 6.35 18.39
N THR A 67 0.53 7.68 18.54
CA THR A 67 0.22 8.62 17.45
C THR A 67 1.29 8.59 16.37
N LEU A 68 0.91 8.17 15.16
CA LEU A 68 1.73 8.30 13.96
C LEU A 68 1.37 9.60 13.21
N ARG A 69 2.37 10.41 12.87
CA ARG A 69 2.24 11.60 12.02
C ARG A 69 3.12 11.43 10.80
N PHE A 70 2.54 11.58 9.60
CA PHE A 70 3.26 11.49 8.34
C PHE A 70 2.82 12.60 7.39
N PRO A 71 3.71 13.10 6.51
CA PRO A 71 3.37 14.11 5.53
C PRO A 71 2.56 13.51 4.39
N ILE A 72 1.52 14.22 3.93
CA ILE A 72 0.81 13.94 2.68
C ILE A 72 1.33 14.93 1.63
N GLN A 73 1.68 14.43 0.44
CA GLN A 73 2.41 15.23 -0.56
C GLN A 73 1.54 16.26 -1.28
N HIS A 74 0.23 16.00 -1.39
CA HIS A 74 -0.73 16.82 -2.12
C HIS A 74 -2.05 16.90 -1.36
N ASP A 75 -2.81 17.97 -1.61
CA ASP A 75 -4.16 18.12 -1.07
C ASP A 75 -5.09 17.03 -1.64
N LEU A 76 -6.05 16.60 -0.82
CA LEU A 76 -7.05 15.60 -1.20
C LEU A 76 -8.24 16.31 -1.85
N SER A 77 -8.70 15.82 -3.00
CA SER A 77 -9.90 16.34 -3.67
C SER A 77 -11.16 15.59 -3.25
N THR A 78 -11.03 14.28 -2.99
CA THR A 78 -12.13 13.41 -2.57
C THR A 78 -11.63 12.29 -1.65
N LEU A 79 -12.56 11.74 -0.85
CA LEU A 79 -12.36 10.50 -0.09
C LEU A 79 -13.39 9.43 -0.49
N ASP A 80 -14.09 9.64 -1.61
CA ASP A 80 -15.02 8.67 -2.17
C ASP A 80 -14.25 7.59 -2.95
N PRO A 81 -14.22 6.32 -2.52
CA PRO A 81 -13.47 5.27 -3.20
C PRO A 81 -13.82 5.07 -4.67
N ALA A 82 -15.02 5.46 -5.11
CA ALA A 82 -15.43 5.36 -6.52
C ALA A 82 -14.83 6.45 -7.42
N LEU A 83 -14.28 7.53 -6.84
CA LEU A 83 -13.80 8.72 -7.55
C LEU A 83 -12.31 9.01 -7.36
N ILE A 84 -11.63 8.33 -6.44
CA ILE A 84 -10.19 8.51 -6.20
C ILE A 84 -9.40 8.21 -7.48
N ASP A 85 -8.49 9.12 -7.84
CA ASP A 85 -7.54 8.97 -8.96
C ASP A 85 -6.08 9.26 -8.60
N SER A 86 -5.79 9.60 -7.33
CA SER A 86 -4.45 9.93 -6.87
C SER A 86 -3.94 9.00 -5.77
N ASP A 87 -2.61 8.83 -5.72
CA ASP A 87 -1.96 8.01 -4.69
C ASP A 87 -2.14 8.58 -3.27
N ALA A 88 -2.18 9.91 -3.13
CA ALA A 88 -2.37 10.57 -1.84
C ALA A 88 -3.75 10.26 -1.24
N GLU A 89 -4.79 10.28 -2.07
CA GLU A 89 -6.15 9.92 -1.66
C GLU A 89 -6.27 8.41 -1.40
N ALA A 90 -5.66 7.56 -2.22
CA ALA A 90 -5.64 6.11 -2.01
C ALA A 90 -4.95 5.74 -0.69
N GLN A 91 -3.84 6.39 -0.34
CA GLN A 91 -3.15 6.18 0.94
C GLN A 91 -4.06 6.46 2.12
N VAL A 92 -4.82 7.55 2.08
CA VAL A 92 -5.78 7.87 3.15
C VAL A 92 -6.94 6.88 3.11
N ALA A 93 -7.55 6.63 1.96
CA ALA A 93 -8.70 5.75 1.82
C ALA A 93 -8.45 4.30 2.29
N HIS A 94 -7.26 3.75 2.09
CA HIS A 94 -6.89 2.42 2.61
C HIS A 94 -6.89 2.33 4.14
N ASN A 95 -6.90 3.46 4.86
CA ASN A 95 -7.06 3.50 6.32
C ASN A 95 -8.52 3.67 6.76
N LEU A 96 -9.43 4.00 5.83
CA LEU A 96 -10.85 4.26 6.12
C LEU A 96 -11.78 3.15 5.61
N PHE A 97 -11.41 2.48 4.52
CA PHE A 97 -12.28 1.54 3.82
C PHE A 97 -11.60 0.19 3.62
N ASP A 98 -12.36 -0.86 3.86
CA ASP A 98 -11.93 -2.24 3.65
C ASP A 98 -12.62 -2.85 2.42
N GLY A 99 -11.89 -3.73 1.73
CA GLY A 99 -12.40 -4.52 0.60
C GLY A 99 -12.81 -5.94 1.01
N LEU A 100 -13.30 -6.73 0.06
CA LEU A 100 -13.49 -8.18 0.30
C LEU A 100 -12.16 -8.88 0.57
N LEU A 101 -11.12 -8.49 -0.17
CA LEU A 101 -9.75 -8.99 -0.11
C LEU A 101 -8.79 -7.80 -0.02
N LYS A 102 -7.56 -8.05 0.45
CA LYS A 102 -6.46 -7.07 0.47
C LYS A 102 -5.12 -7.73 0.19
N PHE A 103 -4.06 -6.93 0.10
CA PHE A 103 -2.69 -7.42 0.08
C PHE A 103 -2.11 -7.47 1.50
N ASP A 104 -1.38 -8.53 1.82
CA ASP A 104 -0.54 -8.58 3.02
C ASP A 104 0.83 -7.89 2.79
N ASN A 105 1.68 -7.89 3.82
CA ASN A 105 3.02 -7.28 3.76
C ASN A 105 3.96 -7.97 2.75
N ASN A 106 3.59 -9.13 2.23
CA ASN A 106 4.31 -9.92 1.24
C ASN A 106 3.67 -9.83 -0.15
N LEU A 107 2.66 -8.95 -0.31
CA LEU A 107 1.88 -8.76 -1.54
C LEU A 107 1.06 -9.99 -1.95
N ASN A 108 0.75 -10.88 -1.00
CA ASN A 108 -0.21 -11.95 -1.25
C ASN A 108 -1.64 -11.40 -1.11
N VAL A 109 -2.54 -11.89 -1.96
CA VAL A 109 -3.98 -11.61 -1.80
C VAL A 109 -4.52 -12.44 -0.65
N VAL A 110 -5.09 -11.77 0.35
CA VAL A 110 -5.65 -12.37 1.56
C VAL A 110 -7.07 -11.86 1.84
N PRO A 111 -7.89 -12.62 2.59
CA PRO A 111 -9.21 -12.15 3.00
C PRO A 111 -9.15 -10.89 3.87
N ASP A 112 -10.12 -10.01 3.69
CA ASP A 112 -10.35 -8.86 4.57
C ASP A 112 -11.79 -8.89 5.11
N VAL A 113 -12.74 -8.14 4.54
CA VAL A 113 -14.16 -8.26 4.93
C VAL A 113 -14.71 -9.67 4.63
N ALA A 114 -14.12 -10.38 3.68
CA ALA A 114 -14.39 -11.80 3.47
C ALA A 114 -13.80 -12.66 4.61
N ALA A 115 -14.54 -13.69 5.03
CA ALA A 115 -14.09 -14.64 6.03
C ALA A 115 -13.03 -15.63 5.52
N ALA A 116 -12.95 -15.82 4.20
CA ALA A 116 -11.99 -16.69 3.53
C ALA A 116 -11.88 -16.30 2.05
N MET A 117 -10.93 -16.92 1.34
CA MET A 117 -10.88 -16.86 -0.13
C MET A 117 -12.20 -17.38 -0.72
N PRO A 118 -12.65 -16.83 -1.86
CA PRO A 118 -13.93 -17.21 -2.45
C PRO A 118 -13.93 -18.66 -2.92
N THR A 119 -15.10 -19.30 -2.89
CA THR A 119 -15.33 -20.52 -3.66
C THR A 119 -15.54 -20.13 -5.12
N ILE A 120 -14.75 -20.73 -6.01
CA ILE A 120 -14.78 -20.45 -7.45
C ILE A 120 -15.52 -21.59 -8.15
N SER A 121 -16.46 -21.26 -9.04
CA SER A 121 -17.16 -22.24 -9.87
C SER A 121 -16.23 -22.95 -10.85
N ALA A 122 -16.64 -24.11 -11.37
CA ALA A 122 -15.83 -24.91 -12.28
C ALA A 122 -15.47 -24.20 -13.59
N ASP A 123 -16.32 -23.26 -14.04
CA ASP A 123 -16.10 -22.43 -15.24
C ASP A 123 -15.27 -21.16 -14.96
N GLY A 124 -14.90 -20.92 -13.69
CA GLY A 124 -14.13 -19.74 -13.29
C GLY A 124 -14.87 -18.41 -13.37
N ALA A 125 -16.19 -18.42 -13.61
CA ALA A 125 -16.97 -17.20 -13.84
C ALA A 125 -17.73 -16.72 -12.59
N THR A 126 -17.93 -17.58 -11.58
CA THR A 126 -18.66 -17.25 -10.35
C THR A 126 -17.77 -17.37 -9.13
N TYR A 127 -17.67 -16.27 -8.37
CA TYR A 127 -16.91 -16.18 -7.13
C TYR A 127 -17.87 -15.97 -5.97
N THR A 128 -17.91 -16.90 -5.02
CA THR A 128 -18.79 -16.83 -3.85
C THR A 128 -17.98 -16.47 -2.61
N PHE A 129 -18.23 -15.29 -2.07
CA PHE A 129 -17.62 -14.81 -0.84
C PHE A 129 -18.55 -15.01 0.35
N LYS A 130 -18.00 -15.43 1.49
CA LYS A 130 -18.67 -15.38 2.80
C LYS A 130 -18.11 -14.20 3.56
N LEU A 131 -18.96 -13.35 4.13
CA LEU A 131 -18.51 -12.20 4.91
C LEU A 131 -18.27 -12.60 6.36
N ARG A 132 -17.31 -11.93 7.01
CA ARG A 132 -17.17 -12.03 8.48
C ARG A 132 -18.45 -11.51 9.15
N GLN A 133 -18.74 -11.99 10.36
CA GLN A 133 -19.94 -11.59 11.11
C GLN A 133 -19.65 -10.49 12.16
N ASP A 134 -18.36 -10.23 12.40
CA ASP A 134 -17.87 -9.27 13.37
C ASP A 134 -17.63 -7.87 12.76
N VAL A 135 -17.68 -7.74 11.44
CA VAL A 135 -17.50 -6.46 10.75
C VAL A 135 -18.71 -5.53 10.92
N ALA A 136 -18.42 -4.28 11.21
CA ALA A 136 -19.38 -3.20 11.31
C ALA A 136 -18.76 -1.91 10.78
N PHE A 137 -19.59 -1.04 10.23
CA PHE A 137 -19.20 0.33 9.93
C PHE A 137 -18.94 1.12 11.22
N SER A 138 -18.24 2.24 11.12
CA SER A 138 -17.93 3.11 12.27
C SER A 138 -19.16 3.68 12.97
N ASN A 139 -20.34 3.66 12.33
CA ASN A 139 -21.62 4.04 12.92
C ASN A 139 -22.30 2.90 13.72
N GLY A 140 -21.73 1.69 13.71
CA GLY A 140 -22.23 0.50 14.39
C GLY A 140 -23.06 -0.46 13.53
N ASP A 141 -23.44 -0.08 12.31
CA ASP A 141 -24.21 -0.94 11.42
C ASP A 141 -23.38 -2.12 10.93
N LYS A 142 -24.00 -3.30 10.85
CA LYS A 142 -23.33 -4.51 10.35
C LYS A 142 -23.11 -4.42 8.85
N VAL A 143 -21.93 -4.85 8.40
CA VAL A 143 -21.63 -4.98 6.97
C VAL A 143 -22.32 -6.23 6.42
N THR A 144 -23.05 -6.07 5.32
CA THR A 144 -23.80 -7.15 4.67
C THR A 144 -23.40 -7.30 3.20
N ALA A 145 -23.86 -8.38 2.57
CA ALA A 145 -23.66 -8.58 1.13
C ALA A 145 -24.34 -7.50 0.28
N LYS A 146 -25.39 -6.84 0.80
CA LYS A 146 -26.07 -5.74 0.10
C LYS A 146 -25.16 -4.51 -0.03
N ASP A 147 -24.36 -4.23 0.99
CA ASP A 147 -23.44 -3.08 1.00
C ASP A 147 -22.31 -3.26 -0.03
N VAL A 148 -21.77 -4.47 -0.14
CA VAL A 148 -20.78 -4.82 -1.16
C VAL A 148 -21.36 -4.64 -2.57
N LEU A 149 -22.57 -5.17 -2.77
CA LEU A 149 -23.27 -5.08 -4.05
C LEU A 149 -23.62 -3.63 -4.41
N TYR A 150 -24.08 -2.84 -3.44
CA TYR A 150 -24.31 -1.41 -3.58
C TYR A 150 -23.03 -0.68 -4.01
N SER A 151 -21.91 -0.91 -3.33
CA SER A 151 -20.62 -0.25 -3.62
C SER A 151 -20.14 -0.50 -5.05
N TRP A 152 -20.17 -1.74 -5.53
CA TRP A 152 -19.76 -2.08 -6.90
C TRP A 152 -20.65 -1.42 -7.94
N ASN A 153 -21.95 -1.49 -7.72
CA ASN A 153 -22.90 -0.93 -8.63
C ASN A 153 -22.85 0.61 -8.67
N ARG A 154 -22.68 1.26 -7.51
CA ARG A 154 -22.46 2.71 -7.42
C ARG A 154 -21.19 3.12 -8.17
N ALA A 155 -20.08 2.41 -7.94
CA ALA A 155 -18.83 2.68 -8.64
C ALA A 155 -18.98 2.53 -10.17
N ALA A 156 -19.68 1.49 -10.62
CA ALA A 156 -20.02 1.32 -12.03
C ALA A 156 -20.92 2.46 -12.55
N ALA A 157 -21.98 2.86 -11.85
CA ALA A 157 -22.89 3.90 -12.31
C ALA A 157 -22.25 5.29 -12.35
N MET A 158 -21.31 5.58 -11.45
CA MET A 158 -20.62 6.88 -11.38
C MET A 158 -19.67 7.12 -12.54
N GLN A 159 -19.23 6.07 -13.24
CA GLN A 159 -18.25 6.16 -14.33
C GLN A 159 -17.00 6.95 -13.91
N GLY A 160 -16.55 6.72 -12.67
CA GLY A 160 -15.33 7.30 -12.14
C GLY A 160 -14.07 6.77 -12.84
N PRO A 161 -12.89 7.30 -12.48
CA PRO A 161 -11.61 7.04 -13.14
C PRO A 161 -11.30 5.55 -13.36
N PHE A 162 -11.73 4.69 -12.43
CA PHE A 162 -11.47 3.25 -12.45
C PHE A 162 -12.73 2.38 -12.61
N ALA A 163 -13.88 2.95 -13.01
CA ALA A 163 -15.14 2.20 -13.15
C ALA A 163 -15.01 1.02 -14.13
N THR A 164 -14.22 1.17 -15.19
CA THR A 164 -13.97 0.14 -16.21
C THR A 164 -13.29 -1.12 -15.68
N ASN A 165 -12.62 -1.05 -14.50
CA ASN A 165 -12.07 -2.25 -13.84
C ASN A 165 -13.17 -3.25 -13.46
N LEU A 166 -14.42 -2.79 -13.32
CA LEU A 166 -15.58 -3.63 -13.01
C LEU A 166 -16.25 -4.20 -14.27
N SER A 167 -15.79 -3.87 -15.48
CA SER A 167 -16.44 -4.27 -16.74
C SER A 167 -16.53 -5.78 -16.97
N ALA A 168 -15.63 -6.56 -16.36
CA ALA A 168 -15.67 -8.02 -16.40
C ALA A 168 -16.79 -8.62 -15.54
N ILE A 169 -17.41 -7.84 -14.66
CA ILE A 169 -18.50 -8.31 -13.79
C ILE A 169 -19.79 -8.32 -14.59
N MET A 170 -20.43 -9.49 -14.67
CA MET A 170 -21.71 -9.64 -15.35
C MET A 170 -22.74 -8.63 -14.82
N GLY A 171 -23.32 -7.85 -15.74
CA GLY A 171 -24.29 -6.80 -15.41
C GLY A 171 -23.69 -5.39 -15.37
N TYR A 172 -22.37 -5.22 -15.44
CA TYR A 172 -21.72 -3.90 -15.48
C TYR A 172 -22.35 -2.99 -16.53
N ASP A 173 -22.48 -3.44 -17.79
CA ASP A 173 -23.03 -2.62 -18.88
C ASP A 173 -24.45 -2.12 -18.61
N LYS A 174 -25.25 -2.89 -17.85
CA LYS A 174 -26.62 -2.49 -17.49
C LYS A 174 -26.63 -1.41 -16.41
N VAL A 175 -25.62 -1.38 -15.55
CA VAL A 175 -25.48 -0.42 -14.45
C VAL A 175 -24.74 0.83 -14.93
N SER A 176 -23.70 0.70 -15.75
CA SER A 176 -22.91 1.81 -16.29
C SER A 176 -23.70 2.70 -17.26
N THR A 177 -24.60 2.11 -18.04
CA THR A 177 -25.45 2.85 -19.00
C THR A 177 -26.68 3.50 -18.35
N ASN A 178 -27.05 3.04 -17.15
CA ASN A 178 -28.15 3.57 -16.35
C ASN A 178 -27.56 4.42 -15.22
N GLN A 179 -27.28 5.70 -15.50
CA GLN A 179 -26.83 6.74 -14.54
C GLN A 179 -27.85 7.03 -13.42
N VAL A 180 -28.43 6.00 -12.79
CA VAL A 180 -29.54 6.15 -11.86
C VAL A 180 -29.04 6.04 -10.43
N ALA A 181 -29.07 7.20 -9.78
CA ALA A 181 -28.95 7.35 -8.35
C ALA A 181 -29.92 6.44 -7.58
N GLY A 182 -29.40 5.82 -6.51
CA GLY A 182 -30.10 5.43 -5.28
C GLY A 182 -31.26 4.42 -5.38
N ALA A 183 -32.33 4.73 -6.09
CA ALA A 183 -33.59 3.97 -6.06
C ALA A 183 -33.72 2.90 -7.17
N ALA A 184 -33.16 3.15 -8.36
CA ALA A 184 -33.22 2.16 -9.44
C ALA A 184 -32.24 1.00 -9.20
N LEU A 185 -31.21 1.24 -8.39
CA LEU A 185 -30.25 0.21 -8.04
C LEU A 185 -30.87 -0.84 -7.12
N GLU A 186 -31.58 -0.41 -6.08
CA GLU A 186 -32.34 -1.29 -5.19
C GLU A 186 -33.38 -2.12 -5.96
N ALA A 187 -34.06 -1.53 -6.96
CA ALA A 187 -35.00 -2.24 -7.82
C ALA A 187 -34.34 -3.34 -8.69
N LEU A 188 -33.05 -3.20 -9.02
CA LEU A 188 -32.27 -4.26 -9.69
C LEU A 188 -31.87 -5.38 -8.71
N LEU A 189 -31.85 -5.12 -7.40
CA LEU A 189 -31.53 -6.10 -6.37
C LEU A 189 -32.72 -6.94 -5.93
N GLU A 190 -33.94 -6.39 -5.99
CA GLU A 190 -35.16 -7.07 -5.57
C GLU A 190 -35.75 -8.01 -6.63
N LYS A 191 -35.38 -7.85 -7.91
CA LYS A 191 -35.88 -8.69 -9.00
C LYS A 191 -35.06 -9.98 -9.13
N LYS A 192 -35.34 -10.96 -8.27
CA LYS A 192 -34.86 -12.34 -8.41
C LYS A 192 -35.98 -13.34 -8.16
#